data_AF-A0A842MV15-F1
#
_entry.id   AF-A0A842MV15-F1
#
_cell.length_a   1.000
_cell.length_b   1.000
_cell.length_c   1.000
_cell.angle_alpha   90.00
_cell.angle_beta   90.00
_cell.angle_gamma   90.00
#
_symmetry.space_group_name_H-M   'P 1'
#
loop_
_entity.id
_entity.type
_entity.pdbx_description
1 polymer ?
#
loop_
_entity_poly.entity_id
_entity_poly.type
_entity_poly.pdbx_seq_one_letter_code
_entity_poly.pdbx_strand_id
1 'polypeptide(L)'
;MKTIGGYQYSVILQKTRRARRKLERDTQQLRLKLLQQFEEMFDYCRQAVQTASSTLEKQNWIRIMGYIGQVMNSISETFDEVKAIEYLRNLERMIREAEDDNQASQKA
;
A
#
# COMPACT_ATOMS: atom_id res chain seq x y z
N MET A 1 -10.41 -51.21 -16.28
CA MET A 1 -9.21 -50.71 -15.58
C MET A 1 -9.10 -49.21 -15.77
N LYS A 2 -9.36 -48.39 -14.74
CA LYS A 2 -9.00 -46.96 -14.77
C LYS A 2 -7.52 -46.86 -14.36
N THR A 3 -6.71 -46.24 -15.20
CA THR A 3 -5.26 -46.12 -15.03
C THR A 3 -4.91 -45.36 -13.76
N ILE A 4 -4.03 -45.95 -12.95
CA ILE A 4 -3.55 -45.41 -11.66
C ILE A 4 -2.93 -44.00 -11.84
N GLY A 5 -2.36 -43.70 -13.02
CA GLY A 5 -1.83 -42.38 -13.36
C GLY A 5 -2.89 -41.27 -13.55
N GLY A 6 -4.07 -41.58 -14.08
CA GLY A 6 -5.13 -40.57 -14.29
C GLY A 6 -5.70 -40.02 -12.98
N TYR A 7 -5.74 -40.86 -11.94
CA TYR A 7 -6.20 -40.46 -10.61
C TYR A 7 -5.21 -39.49 -9.94
N GLN A 8 -3.90 -39.74 -10.06
CA GLN A 8 -2.86 -38.89 -9.48
C GLN A 8 -2.82 -37.49 -10.10
N TYR A 9 -2.90 -37.36 -11.43
CA TYR A 9 -2.96 -36.05 -12.08
C TYR A 9 -4.19 -35.25 -11.66
N SER A 10 -5.35 -35.91 -11.53
CA SER A 10 -6.60 -35.25 -11.10
C SER A 10 -6.52 -34.67 -9.68
N VAL A 11 -5.86 -35.39 -8.76
CA VAL A 11 -5.66 -34.95 -7.37
C VAL A 11 -4.70 -33.78 -7.30
N ILE A 12 -3.58 -33.84 -8.03
CA ILE A 12 -2.63 -32.72 -8.11
C ILE A 12 -3.29 -31.49 -8.73
N LEU A 13 -4.04 -31.65 -9.83
CA LEU A 13 -4.79 -30.56 -10.45
C LEU A 13 -5.79 -29.91 -9.47
N GLN A 14 -6.52 -30.70 -8.69
CA GLN A 14 -7.43 -30.19 -7.67
C GLN A 14 -6.69 -29.40 -6.58
N LYS A 15 -5.56 -29.92 -6.10
CA LYS A 15 -4.71 -29.24 -5.11
C LYS A 15 -4.16 -27.92 -5.66
N THR A 16 -3.65 -27.91 -6.88
CA THR A 16 -3.16 -26.69 -7.56
C THR A 16 -4.26 -25.65 -7.70
N ARG A 17 -5.47 -26.04 -8.13
CA ARG A 17 -6.62 -25.13 -8.22
C ARG A 17 -7.02 -24.56 -6.86
N ARG A 18 -6.96 -25.37 -5.79
CA ARG A 18 -7.23 -24.91 -4.43
C ARG A 18 -6.17 -23.92 -3.94
N ALA A 19 -4.89 -24.22 -4.20
CA ALA A 19 -3.78 -23.33 -3.85
C ALA A 19 -3.90 -21.99 -4.57
N ARG A 20 -4.17 -21.99 -5.88
CA ARG A 20 -4.39 -20.76 -6.67
C ARG A 20 -5.53 -19.91 -6.11
N ARG A 21 -6.71 -20.49 -5.87
CA ARG A 21 -7.85 -19.73 -5.32
C ARG A 21 -7.59 -19.17 -3.92
N LYS A 22 -6.82 -19.90 -3.10
CA LYS A 22 -6.40 -19.41 -1.79
C LYS A 22 -5.49 -18.20 -1.96
N LEU A 23 -4.45 -18.32 -2.79
CA LEU A 23 -3.55 -17.22 -3.09
C LEU A 23 -4.30 -15.98 -3.60
N GLU A 24 -5.18 -16.13 -4.59
CA GLU A 24 -6.01 -15.03 -5.12
C GLU A 24 -6.81 -14.33 -4.02
N ARG A 25 -7.44 -15.10 -3.13
CA ARG A 25 -8.19 -14.54 -2.00
C ARG A 25 -7.29 -13.79 -1.02
N ASP A 26 -6.18 -14.42 -0.63
CA ASP A 26 -5.26 -13.86 0.36
C ASP A 26 -4.64 -12.55 -0.19
N THR A 27 -4.29 -12.51 -1.48
CA THR A 27 -3.83 -11.30 -2.17
C THR A 27 -4.89 -10.19 -2.21
N GLN A 28 -6.15 -10.51 -2.53
CA GLN A 28 -7.22 -9.50 -2.51
C GLN A 28 -7.50 -8.98 -1.10
N GLN A 29 -7.44 -9.84 -0.07
CA GLN A 29 -7.60 -9.41 1.32
C GLN A 29 -6.46 -8.48 1.76
N LEU A 30 -5.21 -8.79 1.38
CA LEU A 30 -4.07 -7.95 1.68
C LEU A 30 -4.20 -6.58 1.02
N ARG A 31 -4.57 -6.55 -0.26
CA ARG A 31 -4.81 -5.33 -1.03
C ARG A 31 -5.86 -4.43 -0.37
N LEU A 32 -7.00 -4.98 0.04
CA LEU A 32 -8.06 -4.21 0.68
C LEU A 32 -7.61 -3.61 2.01
N LYS A 33 -6.90 -4.39 2.83
CA LYS A 33 -6.33 -3.90 4.10
C LYS A 33 -5.34 -2.76 3.87
N LEU A 34 -4.48 -2.89 2.87
CA LEU A 34 -3.48 -1.87 2.56
C LEU A 34 -4.14 -0.57 2.05
N LEU A 35 -5.19 -0.67 1.22
CA LEU A 35 -5.96 0.50 0.78
C LEU A 35 -6.60 1.23 1.97
N GLN A 36 -7.18 0.48 2.91
CA GLN A 36 -7.75 1.07 4.13
C GLN A 36 -6.68 1.82 4.94
N GLN A 37 -5.49 1.23 5.11
CA GLN A 37 -4.39 1.89 5.82
C GLN A 37 -3.93 3.18 5.12
N PHE A 38 -3.87 3.18 3.78
CA PHE A 38 -3.56 4.40 3.03
C PHE A 38 -4.64 5.47 3.15
N GLU A 39 -5.92 5.07 3.19
CA GLU A 39 -7.04 5.99 3.41
C GLU A 39 -6.94 6.65 4.80
N GLU A 40 -6.65 5.87 5.85
CA GLU A 40 -6.40 6.38 7.19
C GLU A 40 -5.23 7.38 7.20
N MET A 41 -4.11 7.06 6.55
CA MET A 41 -2.96 7.96 6.42
C MET A 41 -3.31 9.25 5.65
N PHE A 42 -4.13 9.15 4.60
CA PHE A 42 -4.60 10.29 3.83
C PHE A 42 -5.42 11.25 4.70
N ASP A 43 -6.34 10.70 5.50
CA ASP A 43 -7.17 11.49 6.41
C ASP A 43 -6.33 12.14 7.53
N TYR A 44 -5.31 11.44 8.04
CA TYR A 44 -4.34 12.05 8.97
C TYR A 44 -3.62 13.24 8.32
N CYS A 45 -3.12 13.09 7.09
CA CYS A 45 -2.47 14.18 6.38
C CYS A 45 -3.43 15.36 6.16
N ARG A 46 -4.70 15.08 5.85
CA ARG A 46 -5.74 16.10 5.68
C ARG A 46 -5.97 16.90 6.96
N GLN A 47 -6.03 16.23 8.11
CA GLN A 47 -6.14 16.89 9.43
C GLN A 47 -4.87 17.69 9.76
N ALA A 48 -3.69 17.16 9.42
CA ALA A 48 -2.42 17.85 9.63
C ALA A 48 -2.33 19.15 8.81
N VAL A 49 -2.81 19.17 7.56
CA VAL A 49 -2.90 20.41 6.75
C VAL A 49 -3.74 21.50 7.44
N GLN A 50 -4.84 21.11 8.09
CA GLN A 50 -5.75 22.06 8.77
C GLN A 50 -5.12 22.68 10.03
N THR A 51 -4.27 21.92 10.71
CA THR A 51 -3.65 22.31 11.98
C THR A 51 -2.22 22.84 11.83
N ALA A 52 -1.63 22.70 10.64
CA ALA A 52 -0.27 23.14 10.33
C ALA A 52 -0.08 24.65 10.55
N SER A 53 1.04 24.97 11.19
CA SER A 53 1.39 26.29 11.69
C SER A 53 2.05 27.18 10.64
N SER A 54 2.69 26.57 9.64
CA SER A 54 3.42 27.27 8.59
C SER A 54 2.97 26.87 7.19
N THR A 55 3.24 27.74 6.22
CA THR A 55 3.00 27.44 4.79
C THR A 55 3.82 26.26 4.33
N LEU A 56 5.08 26.14 4.79
CA LEU A 56 5.96 25.03 4.42
C LEU A 56 5.43 23.69 4.96
N GLU A 57 5.02 23.66 6.22
CA GLU A 57 4.42 22.46 6.84
C GLU A 57 3.15 22.03 6.08
N LYS A 58 2.28 22.98 5.71
CA LYS A 58 1.11 22.70 4.87
C LYS A 58 1.49 22.11 3.52
N GLN A 59 2.48 22.69 2.84
CA GLN A 59 2.95 22.20 1.55
C GLN A 59 3.49 20.77 1.63
N ASN A 60 4.26 20.46 2.68
CA ASN A 60 4.78 19.13 2.92
C ASN A 60 3.66 18.10 3.12
N TRP A 61 2.66 18.41 3.96
CA TRP A 61 1.50 17.53 4.13
C TRP A 61 0.68 17.35 2.85
N ILE A 62 0.47 18.40 2.05
CA ILE A 62 -0.21 18.31 0.76
C ILE A 62 0.55 17.41 -0.21
N ARG A 63 1.89 17.50 -0.23
CA ARG A 63 2.74 16.65 -1.08
C ARG A 63 2.66 15.18 -0.68
N ILE A 64 2.70 14.89 0.62
CA ILE A 64 2.55 13.53 1.16
C ILE A 64 1.16 12.97 0.82
N MET A 65 0.10 13.75 1.06
CA MET A 65 -1.28 13.39 0.74
C MET A 65 -1.46 13.09 -0.76
N GLY A 66 -0.87 13.91 -1.63
CA GLY A 66 -0.88 13.68 -3.08
C GLY A 66 -0.21 12.36 -3.48
N TYR A 67 0.92 12.03 -2.85
CA TYR A 67 1.60 10.75 -3.07
C TYR A 67 0.75 9.55 -2.62
N ILE A 68 0.13 9.63 -1.44
CA ILE A 68 -0.77 8.59 -0.94
C ILE A 68 -1.92 8.35 -1.93
N GLY A 69 -2.55 9.41 -2.45
CA GLY A 69 -3.62 9.29 -3.44
C GLY A 69 -3.17 8.57 -4.73
N GLN A 70 -1.95 8.85 -5.21
CA GLN A 70 -1.37 8.15 -6.37
C GLN A 70 -1.14 6.66 -6.08
N VAL A 71 -0.65 6.34 -4.88
CA VAL A 71 -0.42 4.95 -4.44
C VAL A 71 -1.74 4.19 -4.32
N MET A 72 -2.76 4.79 -3.72
CA MET A 72 -4.11 4.20 -3.63
C MET A 72 -4.68 3.88 -5.01
N ASN A 73 -4.54 4.80 -5.98
CA ASN A 73 -4.96 4.56 -7.36
C ASN A 73 -4.20 3.37 -7.98
N SER A 74 -2.87 3.35 -7.86
CA SER A 74 -2.07 2.24 -8.40
C SER A 74 -2.45 0.89 -7.79
N ILE A 75 -2.67 0.81 -6.48
CA ILE A 75 -3.06 -0.42 -5.77
C ILE A 75 -4.50 -0.82 -6.16
N SER A 76 -5.38 0.16 -6.39
CA SER A 76 -6.77 -0.05 -6.81
C SER A 76 -6.92 -0.52 -8.27
N GLU A 77 -5.85 -0.45 -9.06
CA GLU A 77 -5.81 -1.06 -10.39
C GLU A 77 -5.15 -2.45 -10.34
N THR A 78 -3.97 -2.55 -9.74
CA THR A 78 -3.18 -3.78 -9.67
C THR A 78 -2.44 -3.89 -8.33
N PHE A 79 -2.37 -5.09 -7.77
CA PHE A 79 -1.62 -5.31 -6.53
C PHE A 79 -0.37 -6.13 -6.80
N ASP A 80 0.77 -5.46 -6.66
CA ASP A 80 2.12 -6.01 -6.68
C ASP A 80 2.75 -5.73 -5.31
N GLU A 81 3.10 -6.78 -4.58
CA GLU A 81 3.64 -6.68 -3.22
C GLU A 81 5.02 -5.99 -3.18
N VAL A 82 5.87 -6.24 -4.18
CA VAL A 82 7.19 -5.60 -4.27
C VAL A 82 7.02 -4.11 -4.46
N LYS A 83 6.12 -3.71 -5.37
CA LYS A 83 5.81 -2.30 -5.62
C LYS A 83 5.15 -1.63 -4.41
N ALA A 84 4.28 -2.34 -3.69
CA ALA A 84 3.67 -1.85 -2.46
C ALA A 84 4.71 -1.54 -1.37
N ILE A 85 5.73 -2.39 -1.22
CA ILE A 85 6.85 -2.14 -0.30
C ILE A 85 7.65 -0.89 -0.73
N GLU A 86 7.91 -0.72 -2.03
CA GLU A 86 8.59 0.48 -2.55
C GLU A 86 7.77 1.75 -2.29
N TYR A 87 6.45 1.70 -2.44
CA TYR A 87 5.57 2.82 -2.09
C TYR A 87 5.67 3.22 -0.63
N LEU A 88 5.66 2.24 0.28
CA LEU A 88 5.80 2.48 1.71
C LEU A 88 7.16 3.08 2.06
N ARG A 89 8.26 2.59 1.46
CA ARG A 89 9.61 3.14 1.68
C ARG A 89 9.72 4.59 1.19
N ASN A 90 9.12 4.90 0.05
CA ASN A 90 9.11 6.26 -0.48
C ASN A 90 8.27 7.19 0.40
N LEU A 91 7.12 6.72 0.89
CA LEU A 91 6.30 7.48 1.84
C LEU A 91 7.08 7.77 3.12
N GLU A 92 7.76 6.76 3.70
CA GLU A 92 8.62 6.94 4.87
C GLU A 92 9.70 8.01 4.63
N ARG A 93 10.38 7.94 3.48
CA ARG A 93 11.39 8.93 3.11
C ARG A 93 10.80 10.35 3.02
N MET A 94 9.64 10.52 2.37
CA MET A 94 8.98 11.82 2.25
C MET A 94 8.57 12.40 3.61
N ILE A 95 8.14 11.55 4.54
CA ILE A 95 7.80 11.97 5.91
C ILE A 95 9.05 12.46 6.63
N ARG A 96 10.17 11.71 6.57
CA ARG A 96 11.44 12.12 7.19
C ARG A 96 11.96 13.44 6.61
N GLU A 97 11.93 13.60 5.30
CA GLU A 97 12.30 14.85 4.62
C GLU A 97 11.44 16.03 5.14
N ALA A 98 10.13 15.82 5.28
CA ALA A 98 9.22 16.84 5.81
C ALA A 98 9.45 17.18 7.28
N GLU A 99 9.82 16.20 8.11
CA GLU A 99 10.18 16.41 9.51
C GLU A 99 11.47 17.25 9.64
N ASP A 100 12.49 16.93 8.85
CA ASP A 100 13.76 17.66 8.82
C ASP A 100 13.56 19.12 8.42
N ASP A 101 12.76 19.37 7.38
CA ASP A 101 12.39 20.73 6.92
C ASP A 101 11.69 21.54 8.02
N ASN A 102 10.78 20.90 8.77
CA ASN A 102 10.04 21.56 9.85
C ASN A 102 10.98 21.92 11.01
N GLN A 103 11.88 21.00 11.39
CA GLN A 103 12.87 21.27 12.44
C GLN A 103 13.86 22.38 12.05
N ALA A 104 14.28 22.43 10.79
CA ALA A 104 15.16 23.49 10.29
C ALA A 104 14.46 24.86 10.33
N SER A 105 13.18 24.90 9.96
CA SER A 105 12.37 26.13 9.96
C SER A 105 12.09 26.68 11.36
N GLN A 106 12.02 25.82 12.38
CA GLN A 106 11.81 26.24 13.77
C GLN A 106 13.08 26.74 14.48
N LYS A 107 14.27 26.45 13.91
CA LYS A 107 15.56 26.90 14.44
C LYS A 107 16.05 28.21 13.81
N ALA A 108 15.41 28.66 12.73
CA ALA A 108 15.70 29.89 12.00
C ALA A 108 14.86 31.05 12.53
#